data_AF-A0AAD7G6J5-F1
#
_entry.id   AF-A0AAD7G6J5-F1
#
_cell.length_a   1.000
_cell.length_b   1.000
_cell.length_c   1.000
_cell.angle_alpha   90.00
_cell.angle_beta   90.00
_cell.angle_gamma   90.00
#
_symmetry.space_group_name_H-M   'P 1'
#
loop_
_entity.id
_entity.type
_entity.pdbx_description
1 polymer ?
#
loop_
_entity_poly.entity_id
_entity_poly.type
_entity_poly.pdbx_seq_one_letter_code
_entity_poly.pdbx_strand_id
1 'polypeptide(L)'
;MANSKPTLTQHLQNPLQDRLNMIHSLPSSKYSLSWDNWAAFQAWLLREESTFTIKFHLVNTYQGLPEFERQCRYVCSRRGTGGSKPYTKLHPDWNRKRGPKRTECKCALLVKQYPGTATILGNYSSAHDHLLRNANLPFTQIPKDKKEHIAGPLQLGVSADHIDCNTLFDQDSTRVAERTEFIELRDI
;
A
#
# COMPACT_ATOMS: atom_id res chain seq x y z
N MET A 1 15.92 -30.97 65.55
CA MET A 1 16.40 -30.76 64.17
C MET A 1 15.18 -30.53 63.29
N ALA A 2 14.85 -29.27 63.02
CA ALA A 2 13.61 -28.89 62.31
C ALA A 2 13.90 -28.68 60.83
N ASN A 3 13.19 -29.41 59.96
CA ASN A 3 13.26 -29.31 58.51
C ASN A 3 12.46 -28.10 58.02
N SER A 4 13.15 -27.08 57.52
CA SER A 4 12.54 -25.94 56.82
C SER A 4 12.37 -26.29 55.34
N LYS A 5 11.11 -26.38 54.88
CA LYS A 5 10.77 -26.53 53.46
C LYS A 5 11.06 -25.21 52.71
N PRO A 6 11.58 -25.24 51.47
CA PRO A 6 11.74 -24.03 50.68
C PRO A 6 10.38 -23.55 50.13
N THR A 7 10.08 -22.29 50.42
CA THR A 7 8.93 -21.54 49.90
C THR A 7 9.05 -21.40 48.38
N LEU A 8 8.08 -21.95 47.66
CA LEU A 8 7.98 -21.87 46.21
C LEU A 8 7.38 -20.51 45.84
N THR A 9 8.24 -19.52 45.63
CA THR A 9 7.85 -18.19 45.14
C THR A 9 7.44 -18.33 43.67
N GLN A 10 6.13 -18.34 43.42
CA GLN A 10 5.60 -18.27 42.06
C GLN A 10 5.92 -16.89 41.49
N HIS A 11 6.87 -16.86 40.56
CA HIS A 11 7.22 -15.69 39.78
C HIS A 11 6.05 -15.38 38.83
N LEU A 12 5.15 -14.49 39.22
CA LEU A 12 4.14 -13.94 38.32
C LEU A 12 4.88 -13.12 37.25
N GLN A 13 5.14 -13.70 36.08
CA GLN A 13 5.57 -12.94 34.92
C GLN A 13 4.52 -11.86 34.63
N ASN A 14 4.99 -10.61 34.54
CA ASN A 14 4.17 -9.46 34.24
C ASN A 14 3.76 -9.51 32.75
N PRO A 15 2.47 -9.67 32.41
CA PRO A 15 2.03 -9.88 31.02
C PRO A 15 2.31 -8.68 30.10
N LEU A 16 2.57 -7.49 30.67
CA LEU A 16 3.03 -6.33 29.90
C LEU A 16 4.49 -6.46 29.47
N GLN A 17 5.33 -7.10 30.29
CA GLN A 17 6.74 -7.35 29.98
C GLN A 17 6.88 -8.42 28.89
N ASP A 18 6.03 -9.45 28.91
CA ASP A 18 6.00 -10.47 27.86
C ASP A 18 5.51 -9.92 26.51
N ARG A 19 4.56 -8.97 26.53
CA ARG A 19 4.16 -8.23 25.31
C ARG A 19 5.28 -7.35 24.78
N LEU A 20 6.01 -6.65 25.65
CA LEU A 20 7.20 -5.88 25.28
C LEU A 20 8.32 -6.77 24.72
N ASN A 21 8.55 -7.94 25.32
CA ASN A 21 9.56 -8.89 24.84
C ASN A 21 9.17 -9.56 23.50
N MET A 22 7.87 -9.68 23.20
CA MET A 22 7.38 -10.11 21.89
C MET A 22 7.64 -9.05 20.79
N ILE A 23 7.63 -7.76 21.15
CA ILE A 23 7.95 -6.65 20.24
C ILE A 23 9.45 -6.64 19.89
N HIS A 24 10.32 -7.03 20.82
CA HIS A 24 11.78 -7.03 20.62
C HIS A 24 12.36 -8.30 19.96
N SER A 25 11.53 -9.31 19.69
CA SER A 25 11.95 -10.58 19.07
C SER A 25 11.40 -10.79 17.65
N LEU A 26 10.92 -9.74 17.00
CA LEU A 26 10.74 -9.79 15.55
C LEU A 26 12.13 -9.87 14.91
N PRO A 27 12.42 -10.87 14.05
CA PRO A 27 13.68 -10.90 13.34
C PRO A 27 13.73 -9.66 12.45
N SER A 28 14.44 -8.64 12.94
CA SER A 28 14.62 -7.32 12.33
C SER A 28 15.11 -7.41 10.88
N SER A 29 15.64 -8.55 10.44
CA SER A 29 16.06 -8.80 9.06
C SER A 29 14.93 -8.98 8.02
N LYS A 30 13.66 -9.12 8.41
CA LYS A 30 12.56 -9.42 7.46
C LYS A 30 11.77 -8.20 6.95
N TYR A 31 11.86 -7.06 7.62
CA TYR A 31 11.14 -5.84 7.24
C TYR A 31 12.14 -4.75 6.84
N SER A 32 11.97 -4.20 5.64
CA SER A 32 12.87 -3.16 5.11
C SER A 32 12.44 -1.75 5.49
N LEU A 33 11.21 -1.58 5.98
CA LEU A 33 10.61 -0.28 6.29
C LEU A 33 9.84 -0.34 7.62
N SER A 34 9.77 0.79 8.31
CA SER A 34 8.95 0.99 9.51
C SER A 34 8.39 2.41 9.54
N TRP A 35 7.17 2.57 10.07
CA TRP A 35 6.50 3.85 10.25
C TRP A 35 5.84 3.92 11.61
N ASP A 36 5.74 5.12 12.20
CA ASP A 36 5.21 5.29 13.56
C ASP A 36 3.72 4.95 13.67
N ASN A 37 2.96 5.16 12.60
CA ASN A 37 1.52 4.92 12.52
C ASN A 37 1.06 4.80 11.06
N TRP A 38 -0.23 4.49 10.87
CA TRP A 38 -0.84 4.38 9.54
C TRP A 38 -0.78 5.67 8.72
N ALA A 39 -0.86 6.85 9.34
CA ALA A 39 -0.79 8.12 8.61
C ALA A 39 0.59 8.34 8.00
N ALA A 40 1.66 8.05 8.76
CA ALA A 40 3.04 8.09 8.27
C ALA A 40 3.26 7.10 7.11
N PHE A 41 2.70 5.89 7.23
CA PHE A 41 2.71 4.91 6.14
C PHE A 41 1.98 5.42 4.88
N GLN A 42 0.77 5.99 5.02
CA GLN A 42 0.02 6.51 3.87
C GLN A 42 0.76 7.66 3.19
N ALA A 43 1.38 8.56 3.96
CA ALA A 43 2.18 9.65 3.41
C ALA A 43 3.39 9.12 2.61
N TRP A 44 4.05 8.08 3.12
CA TRP A 44 5.11 7.38 2.38
C TRP A 44 4.56 6.73 1.10
N LEU A 45 3.43 6.02 1.18
CA LEU A 45 2.82 5.35 0.04
C LEU A 45 2.48 6.34 -1.09
N LEU A 46 1.90 7.49 -0.76
CA LEU A 46 1.57 8.54 -1.72
C LEU A 46 2.84 9.13 -2.37
N ARG A 47 3.88 9.37 -1.57
CA ARG A 47 5.17 9.85 -2.07
C ARG A 47 5.82 8.84 -3.03
N GLU A 48 5.76 7.56 -2.70
CA GLU A 48 6.31 6.49 -3.53
C GLU A 48 5.54 6.41 -4.86
N GLU A 49 4.21 6.46 -4.80
CA GLU A 49 3.33 6.50 -5.96
C GLU A 49 3.62 7.70 -6.88
N SER A 50 3.81 8.91 -6.32
CA SER A 50 4.12 10.10 -7.11
C SER A 50 5.53 10.06 -7.69
N THR A 51 6.53 9.72 -6.88
CA THR A 51 7.95 9.71 -7.25
C THR A 51 8.23 8.79 -8.43
N PHE A 52 7.64 7.59 -8.43
CA PHE A 52 7.83 6.61 -9.50
C PHE A 52 6.70 6.63 -10.54
N THR A 53 5.68 7.47 -10.33
CA THR A 53 4.47 7.53 -11.14
C THR A 53 3.86 6.14 -11.27
N ILE A 54 3.63 5.49 -10.13
CA ILE A 54 3.00 4.18 -10.02
C ILE A 54 1.73 4.28 -9.18
N LYS A 55 0.93 3.22 -9.18
CA LYS A 55 -0.21 3.10 -8.27
C LYS A 55 -0.20 1.72 -7.63
N PHE A 56 -0.44 1.67 -6.33
CA PHE A 56 -0.61 0.44 -5.57
C PHE A 56 -2.08 0.09 -5.42
N HIS A 57 -2.43 -1.15 -5.75
CA HIS A 57 -3.71 -1.75 -5.41
C HIS A 57 -3.57 -2.59 -4.15
N LEU A 58 -4.50 -2.40 -3.22
CA LEU A 58 -4.68 -3.29 -2.08
C LEU A 58 -5.32 -4.58 -2.59
N VAL A 59 -4.62 -5.70 -2.44
CA VAL A 59 -5.07 -7.02 -2.92
C VAL A 59 -5.68 -7.83 -1.79
N ASN A 60 -5.12 -7.68 -0.58
CA ASN A 60 -5.52 -8.50 0.55
C ASN A 60 -5.37 -7.73 1.85
N THR A 61 -6.32 -7.95 2.76
CA THR A 61 -6.34 -7.42 4.11
C THR A 61 -6.75 -8.54 5.05
N TYR A 62 -5.94 -8.75 6.08
CA TYR A 62 -6.26 -9.63 7.19
C TYR A 62 -6.25 -8.81 8.47
N GLN A 63 -7.18 -9.09 9.38
CA GLN A 63 -7.33 -8.38 10.65
C GLN A 63 -7.62 -9.37 11.77
N GLY A 64 -7.28 -8.98 13.01
CA GLY A 64 -7.67 -9.70 14.23
C GLY A 64 -7.04 -11.08 14.40
N LEU A 65 -5.86 -11.33 13.81
CA LEU A 65 -5.14 -12.58 13.98
C LEU A 65 -4.22 -12.52 15.21
N PRO A 66 -3.96 -13.66 15.89
CA PRO A 66 -3.11 -13.67 17.08
C PRO A 66 -1.70 -13.09 16.82
N GLU A 67 -1.16 -13.30 15.62
CA GLU A 67 0.17 -12.86 15.25
C GLU A 67 0.23 -11.40 14.82
N PHE A 68 -0.89 -10.82 14.35
CA PHE A 68 -0.94 -9.44 13.90
C PHE A 68 -2.36 -8.87 14.00
N GLU A 69 -2.44 -7.62 14.46
CA GLU A 69 -3.69 -6.88 14.48
C GLU A 69 -4.18 -6.62 13.06
N ARG A 70 -3.24 -6.30 12.16
CA ARG A 70 -3.56 -6.02 10.77
C ARG A 70 -2.42 -6.37 9.81
N GLN A 71 -2.76 -6.94 8.67
CA GLN A 71 -1.84 -7.18 7.55
C GLN A 71 -2.48 -6.74 6.24
N CYS A 72 -1.79 -5.89 5.47
CA CYS A 72 -2.21 -5.44 4.16
C CYS A 72 -1.18 -5.80 3.10
N ARG A 73 -1.62 -6.32 1.95
CA ARG A 73 -0.75 -6.58 0.79
C ARG A 73 -1.14 -5.68 -0.36
N TYR A 74 -0.19 -4.85 -0.77
CA TYR A 74 -0.29 -3.98 -1.93
C TYR A 74 0.55 -4.53 -3.09
N VAL A 75 0.09 -4.34 -4.32
CA VAL A 75 0.83 -4.66 -5.54
C VAL A 75 0.75 -3.52 -6.53
N CYS A 76 1.74 -3.40 -7.41
CA CYS A 76 1.67 -2.45 -8.51
C CYS A 76 0.43 -2.70 -9.38
N SER A 77 -0.26 -1.63 -9.78
CA SER A 77 -1.44 -1.68 -10.63
C SER A 77 -1.22 -2.36 -11.98
N ARG A 78 0.03 -2.37 -12.46
CA ARG A 78 0.44 -3.09 -13.68
C ARG A 78 0.35 -4.61 -13.51
N ARG A 79 0.53 -5.18 -12.30
CA ARG A 79 0.29 -6.62 -12.06
C ARG A 79 -1.19 -6.99 -12.26
N GLY A 80 -2.06 -6.08 -11.82
CA GLY A 80 -3.50 -6.29 -11.69
C GLY A 80 -3.87 -7.34 -10.62
N THR A 81 -5.14 -7.34 -10.25
CA THR A 81 -5.64 -8.10 -9.08
C THR A 81 -6.54 -9.27 -9.44
N GLY A 82 -7.06 -9.32 -10.67
CA GLY A 82 -7.96 -10.39 -11.13
C GLY A 82 -7.22 -11.55 -11.82
N GLY A 83 -7.86 -12.72 -11.85
CA GLY A 83 -7.37 -13.90 -12.57
C GLY A 83 -7.30 -13.72 -14.08
N SER A 84 -6.49 -14.56 -14.73
CA SER A 84 -6.45 -14.66 -16.19
C SER A 84 -7.64 -15.49 -16.65
N LYS A 85 -8.58 -14.89 -17.39
CA LYS A 85 -9.57 -15.65 -18.15
C LYS A 85 -9.02 -15.84 -19.56
N PRO A 86 -9.11 -17.04 -20.15
CA PRO A 86 -8.73 -17.23 -21.54
C PRO A 86 -9.61 -16.30 -22.40
N TYR A 87 -8.96 -15.36 -23.08
CA TYR A 87 -9.62 -14.42 -23.98
C TYR A 87 -9.12 -14.67 -25.39
N THR A 88 -10.04 -15.07 -26.26
CA THR A 88 -9.77 -15.19 -27.70
C THR A 88 -10.15 -13.86 -28.35
N LYS A 89 -9.21 -13.25 -29.09
CA LYS A 89 -9.50 -12.04 -29.86
C LYS A 89 -10.51 -12.37 -30.96
N LEU A 90 -11.59 -11.60 -31.05
CA LEU A 90 -12.55 -11.73 -32.15
C LEU A 90 -11.93 -11.32 -33.50
N HIS A 91 -11.05 -10.32 -33.50
CA HIS A 91 -10.34 -9.83 -34.67
C HIS A 91 -8.83 -9.82 -34.39
N PRO A 92 -8.09 -10.87 -34.78
CA PRO A 92 -6.66 -10.99 -34.47
C PRO A 92 -5.81 -9.91 -35.15
N ASP A 93 -6.23 -9.44 -36.33
CA ASP A 93 -5.53 -8.43 -37.14
C ASP A 93 -5.60 -7.03 -36.53
N TRP A 94 -6.49 -6.81 -35.55
CA TRP A 94 -6.62 -5.52 -34.90
C TRP A 94 -5.46 -5.28 -33.93
N ASN A 95 -4.60 -4.34 -34.30
CA ASN A 95 -3.53 -3.84 -33.47
C ASN A 95 -4.05 -2.75 -32.52
N ARG A 96 -3.76 -2.90 -31.22
CA ARG A 96 -4.05 -1.85 -30.25
C ARG A 96 -3.03 -0.73 -30.41
N LYS A 97 -3.50 0.53 -30.36
CA LYS A 97 -2.61 1.71 -30.35
C LYS A 97 -1.63 1.73 -29.17
N ARG A 98 -1.96 1.02 -28.09
CA ARG A 98 -1.11 0.88 -26.90
C ARG A 98 -0.99 -0.60 -26.52
N GLY A 99 0.17 -0.95 -25.98
CA GLY A 99 0.40 -2.25 -25.37
C GLY A 99 -0.56 -2.53 -24.20
N PRO A 100 -0.58 -3.77 -23.70
CA PRO A 100 -1.43 -4.14 -22.57
C PRO A 100 -1.10 -3.30 -21.33
N LYS A 101 -2.16 -2.90 -20.61
CA LYS A 101 -2.00 -2.22 -19.32
C LYS A 101 -1.41 -3.15 -18.25
N ARG A 102 -1.65 -4.45 -18.34
CA ARG A 102 -1.16 -5.44 -17.38
C ARG A 102 0.20 -6.02 -17.79
N THR A 103 1.07 -6.24 -16.82
CA THR A 103 2.41 -6.85 -16.90
C THR A 103 2.56 -7.86 -15.76
N GLU A 104 3.72 -8.52 -15.66
CA GLU A 104 4.05 -9.47 -14.58
C GLU A 104 4.81 -8.78 -13.43
N CYS A 105 4.48 -7.51 -13.17
CA CYS A 105 5.19 -6.66 -12.23
C CYS A 105 5.32 -7.31 -10.84
N LYS A 106 6.56 -7.43 -10.39
CA LYS A 106 6.92 -8.07 -9.11
C LYS A 106 6.85 -7.10 -7.92
N CYS A 107 6.69 -5.80 -8.19
CA CYS A 107 6.61 -4.78 -7.16
C CYS A 107 5.39 -5.04 -6.26
N ALA A 108 5.69 -5.19 -4.99
CA ALA A 108 4.72 -5.51 -3.96
C ALA A 108 5.20 -4.98 -2.61
N LEU A 109 4.24 -4.72 -1.75
CA LEU A 109 4.46 -4.22 -0.41
C LEU A 109 3.56 -4.99 0.55
N LEU A 110 4.17 -5.61 1.55
CA LEU A 110 3.47 -6.25 2.66
C LEU A 110 3.62 -5.36 3.89
N VAL A 111 2.50 -5.00 4.49
CA VAL A 111 2.43 -4.09 5.65
C VAL A 111 1.77 -4.84 6.80
N LYS A 112 2.32 -4.70 8.01
CA LYS A 112 1.80 -5.33 9.22
C LYS A 112 1.79 -4.37 10.39
N GLN A 113 0.77 -4.51 11.22
CA GLN A 113 0.66 -3.91 12.54
C GLN A 113 0.51 -5.04 13.56
N TYR A 114 1.31 -5.01 14.62
CA TYR A 114 1.27 -6.01 15.68
C TYR A 114 0.39 -5.54 16.84
N PRO A 115 -0.26 -6.45 17.58
CA PRO A 115 -1.18 -6.08 18.65
C PRO A 115 -0.49 -5.23 19.72
N GLY A 116 -1.14 -4.14 20.12
CA GLY A 116 -0.62 -3.24 21.16
C GLY A 116 0.52 -2.34 20.68
N THR A 117 0.74 -2.26 19.37
CA THR A 117 1.72 -1.33 18.77
C THR A 117 1.04 -0.43 17.75
N ALA A 118 1.40 0.85 17.76
CA ALA A 118 1.05 1.78 16.68
C ALA A 118 1.98 1.63 15.46
N THR A 119 3.19 1.09 15.69
CA THR A 119 4.21 0.93 14.67
C THR A 119 3.76 0.01 13.55
N ILE A 120 3.95 0.49 12.33
CA ILE A 120 3.65 -0.22 11.10
C ILE A 120 4.97 -0.72 10.51
N LEU A 121 5.06 -2.01 10.19
CA LEU A 121 6.24 -2.63 9.59
C LEU A 121 5.97 -3.03 8.15
N GLY A 122 6.93 -2.78 7.28
CA GLY A 122 6.82 -2.98 5.84
C GLY A 122 7.92 -3.87 5.27
N ASN A 123 7.55 -4.80 4.40
CA ASN A 123 8.47 -5.46 3.48
C ASN A 123 8.14 -5.02 2.06
N TYR A 124 9.06 -4.25 1.47
CA TYR A 124 8.89 -3.62 0.16
C TYR A 124 9.84 -4.22 -0.87
N SER A 125 9.28 -4.67 -2.00
CA SER A 125 10.01 -5.00 -3.22
C SER A 125 9.77 -3.91 -4.26
N SER A 126 10.82 -3.16 -4.59
CA SER A 126 10.81 -2.10 -5.60
C SER A 126 11.05 -2.59 -7.03
N ALA A 127 11.15 -3.91 -7.25
CA ALA A 127 11.43 -4.47 -8.56
C ALA A 127 10.23 -4.33 -9.51
N HIS A 128 10.40 -3.56 -10.59
CA HIS A 128 9.41 -3.39 -11.66
C HIS A 128 9.87 -4.07 -12.95
N ASP A 129 8.92 -4.59 -13.73
CA ASP A 129 9.14 -5.18 -15.06
C ASP A 129 8.71 -4.23 -16.19
N HIS A 130 8.38 -2.99 -15.84
CA HIS A 130 7.91 -1.96 -16.75
C HIS A 130 8.62 -0.65 -16.46
N LEU A 131 8.67 0.23 -17.46
CA LEU A 131 9.22 1.57 -17.30
C LEU A 131 8.37 2.38 -16.30
N LEU A 132 9.04 3.25 -15.56
CA LEU A 132 8.46 4.12 -14.54
C LEU A 132 8.30 5.56 -15.07
N ARG A 133 7.77 6.45 -14.22
CA ARG A 133 7.67 7.89 -14.51
C ARG A 133 6.86 8.19 -15.78
N ASN A 134 7.39 9.04 -16.67
CA ASN A 134 6.72 9.50 -17.88
C ASN A 134 6.24 8.35 -18.78
N ALA A 135 7.01 7.27 -18.86
CA ALA A 135 6.64 6.10 -19.65
C ALA A 135 5.44 5.32 -19.03
N ASN A 136 5.19 5.46 -17.73
CA ASN A 136 4.07 4.81 -17.04
C ASN A 136 2.80 5.69 -16.99
N LEU A 137 2.91 7.01 -17.21
CA LEU A 137 1.78 7.95 -17.19
C LEU A 137 0.54 7.46 -17.97
N PRO A 138 0.68 6.91 -19.20
CA PRO A 138 -0.48 6.45 -19.97
C PRO A 138 -1.23 5.26 -19.34
N PHE A 139 -0.61 4.59 -18.37
CA PHE A 139 -1.12 3.41 -17.67
C PHE A 139 -1.56 3.70 -16.24
N THR A 140 -1.15 4.84 -15.67
CA THR A 140 -1.68 5.34 -14.40
C THR A 140 -3.03 6.02 -14.60
N GLN A 141 -3.98 5.76 -13.71
CA GLN A 141 -5.27 6.41 -13.78
C GLN A 141 -5.15 7.83 -13.23
N ILE A 142 -5.36 8.82 -14.10
CA ILE A 142 -5.55 10.21 -13.67
C ILE A 142 -6.91 10.27 -12.93
N PRO A 143 -6.99 10.84 -11.72
CA PRO A 143 -8.24 11.05 -10.99
C PRO A 143 -9.27 11.80 -11.85
N LYS A 144 -10.55 11.56 -11.61
CA LYS A 144 -11.63 12.19 -12.39
C LYS A 144 -11.57 13.71 -12.30
N ASP A 145 -11.45 14.25 -11.08
CA ASP A 145 -11.40 15.69 -10.82
C ASP A 145 -10.20 16.34 -11.52
N LYS A 146 -9.06 15.65 -11.54
CA LYS A 146 -7.87 16.09 -12.27
C LYS A 146 -8.09 16.07 -13.79
N LYS A 147 -8.80 15.08 -14.33
CA LYS A 147 -9.19 15.08 -15.75
C LYS A 147 -10.13 16.22 -16.08
N GLU A 148 -11.09 16.52 -15.21
CA GLU A 148 -12.04 17.63 -15.40
C GLU A 148 -11.31 18.98 -15.35
N HIS A 149 -10.39 19.15 -14.41
CA HIS A 149 -9.53 20.34 -14.33
C HIS A 149 -8.69 20.56 -15.59
N ILE A 150 -8.23 19.49 -16.26
CA ILE A 150 -7.51 19.58 -17.54
C ILE A 150 -8.49 19.79 -18.71
N ALA A 151 -9.63 19.11 -18.70
CA ALA A 151 -10.58 19.11 -19.80
C ALA A 151 -11.26 20.47 -19.99
N GLY A 152 -11.59 21.17 -18.91
CA GLY A 152 -12.23 22.50 -18.97
C GLY A 152 -11.42 23.52 -19.79
N PRO A 153 -10.15 23.79 -19.44
CA PRO A 153 -9.28 24.69 -20.21
C PRO A 153 -9.09 24.25 -21.67
N LEU A 154 -8.93 22.94 -21.93
CA LEU A 154 -8.80 22.44 -23.31
C LEU A 154 -10.06 22.69 -24.14
N GLN A 155 -11.25 22.55 -23.55
CA GLN A 155 -12.52 22.85 -24.22
C GLN A 155 -12.68 24.35 -24.53
N LEU A 156 -12.07 25.22 -23.70
CA LEU A 156 -12.03 26.66 -23.91
C LEU A 156 -10.92 27.12 -24.89
N GLY A 157 -10.18 26.18 -25.49
CA GLY A 157 -9.12 26.48 -26.46
C GLY A 157 -7.80 26.92 -25.85
N VAL A 158 -7.61 26.75 -24.53
CA VAL A 158 -6.32 27.00 -23.87
C VAL A 158 -5.32 25.95 -24.33
N SER A 159 -4.16 26.38 -24.84
CA SER A 159 -3.09 25.46 -25.23
C SER A 159 -2.61 24.65 -24.03
N ALA A 160 -2.29 23.37 -24.24
CA ALA A 160 -1.81 22.47 -23.21
C ALA A 160 -0.58 23.01 -22.45
N ASP A 161 0.27 23.80 -23.12
CA ASP A 161 1.47 24.39 -22.52
C ASP A 161 1.17 25.44 -21.43
N HIS A 162 -0.06 25.95 -21.40
CA HIS A 162 -0.54 26.95 -20.43
C HIS A 162 -1.37 26.32 -19.31
N ILE A 163 -1.58 25.01 -19.34
CA ILE A 163 -2.28 24.28 -18.28
C ILE A 163 -1.24 23.88 -17.24
N ASP A 164 -1.26 24.54 -16.08
CA ASP A 164 -0.37 24.17 -14.97
C ASP A 164 -0.73 22.78 -14.43
N CYS A 165 0.04 21.80 -14.89
CA CYS A 165 -0.11 20.41 -14.53
C CYS A 165 0.47 20.08 -13.14
N ASN A 166 1.22 20.98 -12.51
CA ASN A 166 1.83 20.71 -11.19
C ASN A 166 0.78 20.63 -10.08
N THR A 167 -0.31 21.41 -10.23
CA THR A 167 -1.50 21.32 -9.38
C THR A 167 -2.19 19.94 -9.43
N LEU A 168 -1.82 19.05 -10.36
CA LEU A 168 -2.45 17.72 -10.52
C LEU A 168 -1.99 16.68 -9.49
N PHE A 169 -0.88 16.92 -8.80
CA PHE A 169 -0.29 15.95 -7.85
C PHE A 169 -0.18 16.48 -6.41
N ASP A 170 -0.35 17.79 -6.18
CA ASP A 170 -0.03 18.41 -4.88
C ASP A 170 -1.15 18.43 -3.84
N GLN A 171 -2.35 17.94 -4.14
CA GLN A 171 -3.45 17.95 -3.17
C GLN A 171 -4.23 16.63 -3.24
N ASP A 172 -3.81 15.66 -2.43
CA ASP A 172 -4.50 14.38 -2.20
C ASP A 172 -4.72 14.17 -0.68
N SER A 173 -4.86 15.25 0.11
CA SER A 173 -5.14 15.13 1.57
C SER A 173 -6.53 14.52 1.83
N THR A 174 -7.48 14.70 0.91
CA THR A 174 -8.83 14.12 0.98
C THR A 174 -8.84 12.61 0.72
N ARG A 175 -7.92 12.07 -0.08
CA ARG A 175 -7.81 10.63 -0.31
C ARG A 175 -7.24 9.85 0.86
N VAL A 176 -6.44 10.48 1.73
CA VAL A 176 -5.99 9.83 2.96
C VAL A 176 -7.21 9.50 3.83
N ALA A 177 -8.17 10.43 3.93
CA ALA A 177 -9.41 10.26 4.67
C ALA A 177 -10.31 9.19 4.04
N GLU A 178 -10.59 9.22 2.73
CA GLU A 178 -11.46 8.20 2.11
C GLU A 178 -10.85 6.79 2.12
N ARG A 179 -9.52 6.68 2.05
CA ARG A 179 -8.84 5.37 2.11
C ARG A 179 -8.75 4.84 3.54
N THR A 180 -8.76 5.70 4.56
CA THR A 180 -8.92 5.31 5.97
C THR A 180 -10.38 5.02 6.33
N GLU A 181 -11.34 5.75 5.77
CA GLU A 181 -12.78 5.44 5.95
C GLU A 181 -13.19 4.14 5.26
N PHE A 182 -12.69 3.83 4.05
CA PHE A 182 -12.96 2.52 3.40
C PHE A 182 -12.33 1.35 4.16
N ILE A 183 -11.37 1.65 5.04
CA ILE A 183 -10.74 0.69 5.95
C ILE A 183 -11.63 0.48 7.20
N GLU A 184 -12.26 1.53 7.73
CA GLU A 184 -13.14 1.46 8.91
C GLU A 184 -14.59 1.05 8.57
N LEU A 185 -15.06 1.28 7.35
CA LEU A 185 -16.42 0.93 6.90
C LEU A 185 -16.64 -0.57 6.62
N ARG A 186 -15.67 -1.44 6.95
CA ARG A 186 -15.84 -2.90 6.93
C ARG A 186 -16.02 -3.52 8.32
N ASP A 187 -16.12 -2.70 9.36
CA ASP A 187 -16.31 -3.13 10.75
C ASP A 187 -17.76 -2.93 11.26
N ILE A 188 -18.76 -3.10 10.37
CA ILE A 188 -20.18 -3.28 10.75
C ILE A 188 -20.74 -4.53 10.07
#